data_AF-A0A925LR82-F1
#
_entry.id   AF-A0A925LR82-F1
#
_cell.length_a   1.000
_cell.length_b   1.000
_cell.length_c   1.000
_cell.angle_alpha   90.00
_cell.angle_beta   90.00
_cell.angle_gamma   90.00
#
_symmetry.space_group_name_H-M   'P 1'
#
loop_
_entity.id
_entity.type
_entity.pdbx_description
1 polymer ?
#
loop_
_entity_poly.entity_id
_entity_poly.type
_entity_poly.pdbx_seq_one_letter_code
_entity_poly.pdbx_strand_id
1 'polypeptide(L)'
;SHPRAASEMDGRSDLFSLGIVLCELLTGRRPFEQDGLHAARLQRLEIMTDGRRQGLSDTCLHSLCITEDCGLGDVFKRCLAPFPEERFPSGKALANALDLCQQPEARQLLCDDVTGWKQLVRRWPLTAIITVTVIPNVIAAIFNFLYNRAEIQASMPEADETFMPIMEIINLIAFPTGMLSAGCLAGSVTRATRLDEQSRLSSAELQERRRRCLQLGNVAALVGLTLWLIAAPAYPILLSWLLGDVPPSIYAQFVASLTLCGLIAAAYPFFGVSLLAVRCLYPSLVHWDTMSKEELPAMKLLARNLWIHLILAATVPMLSVMILVLSVRELNSRFALVVLAAGGTIGFATAVSAFRLVQQDLQVLIKFIERSSR
;
A
#
# COMPACT_ATOMS: atom_id res chain seq x y z
N SER A 1 24.44 -45.81 10.61
CA SER A 1 25.34 -44.74 11.05
C SER A 1 24.64 -43.41 10.85
N HIS A 2 24.23 -42.74 11.94
CA HIS A 2 23.63 -41.41 11.83
C HIS A 2 24.72 -40.39 11.45
N PRO A 3 24.56 -39.62 10.37
CA PRO A 3 25.61 -38.76 9.83
C PRO A 3 25.68 -37.37 10.50
N ARG A 4 25.15 -37.19 11.72
CA ARG A 4 25.22 -35.90 12.43
C ARG A 4 25.93 -36.03 13.77
N ALA A 5 26.96 -35.22 13.98
CA ALA A 5 27.66 -35.11 15.25
C ALA A 5 26.87 -34.24 16.24
N ALA A 6 27.06 -34.43 17.56
CA ALA A 6 26.39 -33.62 18.60
C ALA A 6 26.70 -32.11 18.48
N SER A 7 27.82 -31.75 17.83
CA SER A 7 28.21 -30.38 17.50
C SER A 7 27.37 -29.73 16.38
N GLU A 8 26.52 -30.50 15.69
CA GLU A 8 25.59 -30.02 14.65
C GLU A 8 24.17 -29.78 15.19
N MET A 9 23.94 -29.93 16.49
CA MET A 9 22.70 -29.50 17.13
C MET A 9 22.63 -27.97 17.14
N ASP A 10 21.79 -27.40 16.27
CA ASP A 10 21.48 -25.98 16.31
C ASP A 10 20.32 -25.68 17.27
N GLY A 11 20.13 -24.39 17.60
CA GLY A 11 19.06 -23.93 18.49
C GLY A 11 17.64 -24.28 18.03
N ARG A 12 17.43 -24.78 16.80
CA ARG A 12 16.11 -25.21 16.31
C ARG A 12 15.66 -26.53 16.96
N SER A 13 16.57 -27.28 17.58
CA SER A 13 16.24 -28.42 18.43
C SER A 13 15.51 -27.98 19.70
N ASP A 14 15.92 -26.86 20.28
CA ASP A 14 15.25 -26.26 21.44
C ASP A 14 13.88 -25.72 21.05
N LEU A 15 13.77 -25.07 19.88
CA LEU A 15 12.49 -24.57 19.35
C LEU A 15 11.49 -25.70 19.09
N PHE A 16 11.97 -26.85 18.61
CA PHE A 16 11.14 -28.04 18.44
C PHE A 16 10.65 -28.58 19.80
N SER A 17 11.55 -28.67 20.78
CA SER A 17 11.22 -29.15 22.13
C SER A 17 10.21 -28.21 22.83
N LEU A 18 10.40 -26.90 22.68
CA LEU A 18 9.44 -25.89 23.15
C LEU A 18 8.09 -26.04 22.44
N GLY A 19 8.08 -26.27 21.13
CA GLY A 19 6.86 -26.54 20.36
C GLY A 19 6.07 -27.74 20.90
N ILE A 20 6.76 -28.81 21.31
CA ILE A 20 6.13 -29.98 21.94
C ILE A 20 5.44 -29.57 23.24
N VAL A 21 6.15 -28.86 24.11
CA VAL A 21 5.62 -28.43 25.43
C VAL A 21 4.41 -27.51 25.24
N LEU A 22 4.49 -26.53 24.33
CA LEU A 22 3.38 -25.61 24.08
C LEU A 22 2.16 -26.32 23.48
N CYS A 23 2.37 -27.27 22.57
CA CYS A 23 1.28 -28.10 22.03
C CYS A 23 0.63 -28.97 23.12
N GLU A 24 1.44 -29.55 24.01
CA GLU A 24 0.96 -30.35 25.15
C GLU A 24 0.16 -29.50 26.14
N LEU A 25 0.61 -28.27 26.43
CA LEU A 25 -0.12 -27.34 27.29
C LEU A 25 -1.45 -26.89 26.67
N LEU A 26 -1.50 -26.68 25.35
CA LEU A 26 -2.71 -26.23 24.67
C LEU A 26 -3.75 -27.35 24.53
N THR A 27 -3.30 -28.54 24.12
CA THR A 27 -4.19 -29.65 23.75
C THR A 27 -4.40 -30.66 24.86
N GLY A 28 -3.60 -30.60 25.93
CA GLY A 28 -3.54 -31.60 27.00
C GLY A 28 -2.94 -32.94 26.57
N ARG A 29 -2.36 -33.03 25.36
CA ARG A 29 -1.84 -34.26 24.77
C ARG A 29 -0.49 -34.02 24.12
N ARG A 30 0.39 -35.02 24.15
CA ARG A 30 1.64 -34.93 23.38
C ARG A 30 1.38 -35.05 21.88
N PRO A 31 2.05 -34.23 21.05
CA PRO A 31 1.88 -34.26 19.60
C PRO A 31 2.43 -35.55 18.95
N PHE A 32 3.40 -36.21 19.59
CA PHE A 32 3.97 -37.47 19.14
C PHE A 32 3.80 -38.52 20.24
N GLU A 33 3.18 -39.64 19.92
CA GLU A 33 3.00 -40.77 20.84
C GLU A 33 4.36 -41.40 21.18
N GLN A 34 4.53 -41.83 22.43
CA GLN A 34 5.77 -42.49 22.88
C GLN A 34 5.66 -44.00 22.72
N ASP A 35 5.53 -44.46 21.48
CA ASP A 35 5.61 -45.89 21.19
C ASP A 35 7.01 -46.43 21.49
N GLY A 36 7.08 -47.58 22.14
CA GLY A 36 8.35 -48.26 22.42
C GLY A 36 9.09 -47.83 23.70
N LEU A 37 8.37 -47.37 24.74
CA LEU A 37 8.96 -47.14 26.08
C LEU A 37 9.71 -48.36 26.66
N HIS A 38 9.43 -49.57 26.18
CA HIS A 38 10.12 -50.81 26.53
C HIS A 38 11.27 -51.22 25.59
N ALA A 39 11.51 -50.49 24.49
CA ALA A 39 12.58 -50.79 23.54
C ALA A 39 13.96 -50.35 24.06
N ALA A 40 15.02 -50.99 23.55
CA ALA A 40 16.41 -50.60 23.80
C ALA A 40 16.68 -49.15 23.33
N ARG A 41 17.62 -48.45 23.98
CA ARG A 41 17.84 -47.00 23.82
C ARG A 41 18.00 -46.55 22.35
N LEU A 42 18.78 -47.29 21.54
CA LEU A 42 19.00 -46.99 20.12
C LEU A 42 17.72 -47.16 19.29
N GLN A 43 17.02 -48.27 19.49
CA GLN A 43 15.77 -48.57 18.79
C GLN A 43 14.67 -47.55 19.15
N ARG A 44 14.63 -47.07 20.39
CA ARG A 44 13.73 -46.00 20.82
C ARG A 44 14.03 -44.68 20.12
N LEU A 45 15.31 -44.34 19.92
CA LEU A 45 15.70 -43.14 19.18
C LEU A 45 15.31 -43.21 17.71
N GLU A 46 15.45 -44.38 17.08
CA GLU A 46 15.00 -44.62 15.70
C GLU A 46 13.48 -44.46 15.58
N ILE A 47 12.70 -45.13 16.43
CA ILE A 47 11.23 -45.01 16.46
C ILE A 47 10.78 -43.55 16.64
N MET A 48 11.37 -42.82 17.59
CA MET A 48 11.06 -41.40 17.82
C MET A 48 11.45 -40.53 16.63
N THR A 49 12.54 -40.84 15.93
CA THR A 49 13.00 -40.06 14.77
C THR A 49 12.08 -40.30 13.58
N ASP A 50 11.67 -41.55 13.35
CA ASP A 50 10.76 -41.92 12.28
C ASP A 50 9.35 -41.35 12.50
N GLY A 51 8.83 -41.40 13.74
CA GLY A 51 7.56 -40.76 14.09
C GLY A 51 7.57 -39.25 13.85
N ARG A 52 8.69 -38.56 14.16
CA ARG A 52 8.83 -37.12 13.86
C ARG A 52 8.91 -36.83 12.36
N ARG A 53 9.48 -37.75 11.57
CA ARG A 53 9.57 -37.62 10.11
C ARG A 53 8.21 -37.76 9.44
N GLN A 54 7.31 -38.54 10.01
CA GLN A 54 5.93 -38.70 9.54
C GLN A 54 5.08 -37.44 9.78
N GLY A 55 5.50 -36.55 10.68
CA GLY A 55 4.80 -35.31 10.99
C GLY A 55 3.74 -35.47 12.08
N LEU A 56 2.87 -34.47 12.21
CA LEU A 56 1.80 -34.47 13.20
C LEU A 56 0.67 -35.42 12.78
N SER A 57 0.11 -36.15 13.75
CA SER A 57 -1.06 -37.00 13.50
C SER A 57 -2.30 -36.16 13.14
N ASP A 58 -3.24 -36.75 12.38
CA ASP A 58 -4.50 -36.09 12.02
C ASP A 58 -5.28 -35.62 13.25
N THR A 59 -5.26 -36.40 14.33
CA THR A 59 -5.87 -36.05 15.61
C THR A 59 -5.23 -34.78 16.21
N CYS A 60 -3.89 -34.67 16.16
CA CYS A 60 -3.18 -33.49 16.63
C CYS A 60 -3.50 -32.29 15.74
N LEU A 61 -3.49 -32.44 14.41
CA LEU A 61 -3.83 -31.38 13.48
C LEU A 61 -5.25 -30.86 13.71
N HIS A 62 -6.22 -31.74 13.90
CA HIS A 62 -7.60 -31.36 14.21
C HIS A 62 -7.72 -30.61 15.55
N SER A 63 -6.95 -31.01 16.57
CA SER A 63 -6.93 -30.26 17.85
C SER A 63 -6.31 -28.86 17.71
N LEU A 64 -5.40 -28.68 16.75
CA LEU A 64 -4.80 -27.39 16.43
C LEU A 64 -5.73 -26.48 15.60
N CYS A 65 -6.70 -27.04 14.87
CA CYS A 65 -7.69 -26.26 14.10
C CYS A 65 -8.49 -25.28 14.97
N ILE A 66 -8.67 -25.59 16.27
CA ILE A 66 -9.31 -24.69 17.26
C ILE A 66 -8.58 -23.35 17.38
N THR A 67 -7.32 -23.29 16.94
CA THR A 67 -6.46 -22.10 17.01
C THR A 67 -6.12 -21.49 15.65
N GLU A 68 -6.85 -21.87 14.59
CA GLU A 68 -6.66 -21.29 13.25
C GLU A 68 -7.00 -19.80 13.20
N ASP A 69 -7.98 -19.34 13.98
CA ASP A 69 -8.40 -17.93 14.01
C ASP A 69 -7.33 -16.99 14.59
N CYS A 70 -6.45 -17.50 15.46
CA CYS A 70 -5.32 -16.73 16.00
C CYS A 70 -3.98 -17.07 15.33
N GLY A 71 -3.92 -18.11 14.48
CA GLY A 71 -2.71 -18.53 13.76
C GLY A 71 -1.72 -19.33 14.59
N LEU A 72 -2.06 -19.65 15.84
CA LEU A 72 -1.18 -20.38 16.73
C LEU A 72 -0.95 -21.82 16.24
N GLY A 73 -1.95 -22.43 15.60
CA GLY A 73 -1.82 -23.73 14.95
C GLY A 73 -0.72 -23.76 13.89
N ASP A 74 -0.59 -22.70 13.08
CA ASP A 74 0.45 -22.60 12.05
C ASP A 74 1.85 -22.42 12.66
N VAL A 75 1.94 -21.67 13.77
CA VAL A 75 3.18 -21.55 14.55
C VAL A 75 3.62 -22.92 15.05
N PHE A 76 2.70 -23.73 15.59
CA PHE A 76 3.03 -25.08 16.06
C PHE A 76 3.40 -26.04 14.94
N LYS A 77 2.66 -26.04 13.82
CA LYS A 77 3.03 -26.81 12.62
C LYS A 77 4.47 -26.50 12.18
N ARG A 78 4.86 -25.21 12.18
CA ARG A 78 6.22 -24.77 11.82
C ARG A 78 7.27 -25.14 12.87
N CYS A 79 6.97 -25.02 14.17
CA CYS A 79 7.87 -25.47 15.25
C CYS A 79 8.14 -26.98 15.16
N LEU A 80 7.10 -27.76 14.86
CA LEU A 80 7.11 -29.22 14.85
C LEU A 80 7.41 -29.81 13.47
N ALA A 81 7.87 -28.99 12.52
CA ALA A 81 8.20 -29.45 11.19
C ALA A 81 9.27 -30.56 11.23
N PRO A 82 9.12 -31.63 10.43
CA PRO A 82 10.05 -32.76 10.40
C PRO A 82 11.51 -32.32 10.17
N PHE A 83 11.69 -31.39 9.24
CA PHE A 83 12.98 -30.93 8.77
C PHE A 83 13.38 -29.62 9.47
N PRO A 84 14.58 -29.52 10.08
CA PRO A 84 15.04 -28.32 10.77
C PRO A 84 15.03 -27.04 9.92
N GLU A 85 15.22 -27.16 8.61
CA GLU A 85 15.17 -26.09 7.61
C GLU A 85 13.79 -25.45 7.45
N GLU A 86 12.72 -26.18 7.76
CA GLU A 86 11.34 -25.68 7.69
C GLU A 86 10.93 -24.98 9.00
N ARG A 87 11.69 -25.19 10.08
CA ARG A 87 11.43 -24.61 11.40
C ARG A 87 11.79 -23.13 11.46
N PHE A 88 11.41 -22.49 12.56
CA PHE A 88 11.85 -21.13 12.84
C PHE A 88 13.38 -21.04 12.89
N PRO A 89 13.99 -20.04 12.23
CA PRO A 89 15.44 -19.90 12.18
C PRO A 89 16.05 -19.46 13.52
N SER A 90 15.25 -18.85 14.41
CA SER A 90 15.70 -18.37 15.72
C SER A 90 14.53 -18.27 16.71
N GLY A 91 14.85 -18.22 18.01
CA GLY A 91 13.87 -17.95 19.06
C GLY A 91 13.18 -16.59 18.90
N LYS A 92 13.88 -15.59 18.34
CA LYS A 92 13.29 -14.29 18.00
C LYS A 92 12.19 -14.43 16.93
N ALA A 93 12.42 -15.26 15.90
CA ALA A 93 11.42 -15.50 14.87
C ALA A 93 10.16 -16.19 15.45
N LEU A 94 10.34 -17.14 16.38
CA LEU A 94 9.23 -17.77 17.10
C LEU A 94 8.49 -16.77 18.01
N ALA A 95 9.21 -15.94 18.77
CA ALA A 95 8.62 -14.92 19.63
C ALA A 95 7.75 -13.94 18.81
N ASN A 96 8.24 -13.49 17.66
CA ASN A 96 7.49 -12.63 16.73
C ASN A 96 6.21 -13.32 16.25
N ALA A 97 6.25 -14.62 15.99
CA ALA A 97 5.09 -15.42 15.57
C ALA A 97 4.01 -15.44 16.66
N LEU A 98 4.43 -15.69 17.91
CA LEU A 98 3.53 -15.72 19.07
C LEU A 98 2.96 -14.34 19.40
N ASP A 99 3.74 -13.28 19.23
CA ASP A 99 3.26 -11.89 19.37
C ASP A 99 2.27 -11.50 18.27
N LEU A 100 2.44 -12.03 17.06
CA LEU A 100 1.48 -11.84 15.95
C LEU A 100 0.15 -12.53 16.24
N CYS A 101 0.18 -13.72 16.85
CA CYS A 101 -1.03 -14.45 17.25
C CYS A 101 -1.88 -13.67 18.28
N GLN A 102 -1.25 -12.80 19.08
CA GLN A 102 -1.93 -11.93 20.05
C GLN A 102 -2.49 -10.65 19.42
N GLN A 103 -2.24 -10.40 18.14
CA GLN A 103 -2.58 -9.16 17.44
C GLN A 103 -3.42 -9.46 16.20
N PRO A 104 -4.74 -9.68 16.37
CA PRO A 104 -5.62 -10.07 15.27
C PRO A 104 -5.60 -9.06 14.12
N GLU A 105 -5.48 -7.76 14.41
CA GLU A 105 -5.41 -6.71 13.39
C GLU A 105 -4.12 -6.79 12.54
N ALA A 106 -2.98 -7.09 13.17
CA ALA A 106 -1.70 -7.23 12.47
C ALA A 106 -1.67 -8.51 11.64
N ARG A 107 -2.20 -9.61 12.21
CA ARG A 107 -2.37 -10.87 11.50
C ARG A 107 -3.27 -10.70 10.29
N GLN A 108 -4.39 -10.00 10.44
CA GLN A 108 -5.30 -9.73 9.32
C GLN A 108 -4.65 -8.94 8.19
N LEU A 109 -3.74 -8.04 8.52
CA LEU A 109 -3.03 -7.26 7.50
C LEU A 109 -1.92 -8.04 6.79
N LEU A 110 -1.21 -8.91 7.53
CA LEU A 110 0.01 -9.58 7.07
C LEU A 110 -0.21 -11.02 6.56
N CYS A 111 -1.23 -11.72 7.08
CA CYS A 111 -1.40 -13.16 6.91
C CYS A 111 -2.74 -13.57 6.30
N ASP A 112 -3.80 -12.77 6.42
CA ASP A 112 -5.11 -13.18 5.89
C ASP A 112 -5.09 -13.37 4.37
N ASP A 113 -5.94 -14.31 3.93
CA ASP A 113 -6.17 -14.56 2.52
C ASP A 113 -6.64 -13.32 1.79
N VAL A 114 -6.03 -13.11 0.62
CA VAL A 114 -6.32 -11.94 -0.18
C VAL A 114 -7.53 -12.20 -1.07
N THR A 115 -8.67 -11.68 -0.63
CA THR A 115 -9.95 -11.81 -1.32
C THR A 115 -10.43 -10.50 -1.95
N GLY A 116 -11.34 -10.61 -2.93
CA GLY A 116 -12.03 -9.47 -3.55
C GLY A 116 -11.08 -8.48 -4.24
N TRP A 117 -11.27 -7.19 -3.96
CA TRP A 117 -10.53 -6.12 -4.63
C TRP A 117 -9.01 -6.18 -4.37
N LYS A 118 -8.56 -6.65 -3.20
CA LYS A 118 -7.13 -6.79 -2.89
C LYS A 118 -6.46 -7.81 -3.81
N GLN A 119 -7.19 -8.86 -4.20
CA GLN A 119 -6.69 -9.89 -5.11
C GLN A 119 -6.47 -9.32 -6.51
N LEU A 120 -7.41 -8.49 -6.98
CA LEU A 120 -7.29 -7.80 -8.25
C LEU A 120 -6.08 -6.86 -8.28
N VAL A 121 -5.87 -6.10 -7.19
CA VAL A 121 -4.72 -5.20 -7.05
C VAL A 121 -3.41 -6.00 -7.04
N ARG A 122 -3.32 -7.13 -6.33
CA ARG A 122 -2.11 -7.96 -6.34
C ARG A 122 -1.86 -8.61 -7.70
N ARG A 123 -2.90 -8.92 -8.47
CA ARG A 123 -2.77 -9.47 -9.83
C ARG A 123 -2.30 -8.43 -10.85
N TRP A 124 -2.77 -7.19 -10.73
CA TRP A 124 -2.45 -6.09 -11.65
C TRP A 124 -2.01 -4.82 -10.91
N PRO A 125 -0.88 -4.86 -10.18
CA PRO A 125 -0.54 -3.79 -9.23
C PRO A 125 -0.21 -2.47 -9.94
N LEU A 126 0.49 -2.52 -11.07
CA LEU A 126 0.79 -1.32 -11.85
C LEU A 126 -0.49 -0.69 -12.43
N THR A 127 -1.36 -1.52 -13.02
CA THR A 127 -2.65 -1.05 -13.56
C THR A 127 -3.49 -0.40 -12.46
N ALA A 128 -3.58 -1.00 -11.27
CA ALA A 128 -4.32 -0.44 -10.15
C ALA A 128 -3.77 0.94 -9.70
N ILE A 129 -2.44 1.09 -9.60
CA ILE A 129 -1.80 2.37 -9.28
C ILE A 129 -2.10 3.43 -10.36
N ILE A 130 -1.95 3.06 -11.63
CA ILE A 130 -2.24 3.98 -12.75
C ILE A 130 -3.71 4.38 -12.72
N THR A 131 -4.64 3.44 -12.60
CA THR A 131 -6.08 3.71 -12.57
C THR A 131 -6.46 4.64 -11.41
N VAL A 132 -6.03 4.36 -10.18
CA VAL A 132 -6.38 5.19 -9.02
C VAL A 132 -5.73 6.59 -9.09
N THR A 133 -4.62 6.73 -9.81
CA THR A 133 -3.95 8.03 -10.04
C THR A 133 -4.60 8.82 -11.16
N VAL A 134 -4.94 8.17 -12.27
CA VAL A 134 -5.45 8.82 -13.49
C VAL A 134 -6.91 9.27 -13.31
N ILE A 135 -7.77 8.49 -12.63
CA ILE A 135 -9.20 8.85 -12.50
C ILE A 135 -9.41 10.25 -11.90
N PRO A 136 -8.83 10.61 -10.72
CA PRO A 136 -8.98 11.97 -10.20
C PRO A 136 -8.43 13.05 -11.12
N ASN A 137 -7.34 12.76 -11.85
CA ASN A 137 -6.73 13.69 -12.81
C ASN A 137 -7.60 13.91 -14.04
N VAL A 138 -8.28 12.87 -14.53
CA VAL A 138 -9.25 12.99 -15.64
C VAL A 138 -10.45 13.83 -15.20
N ILE A 139 -10.97 13.61 -13.99
CA ILE A 139 -12.06 14.42 -13.43
C ILE A 139 -11.62 15.89 -13.32
N ALA A 140 -10.40 16.14 -12.82
CA ALA A 140 -9.82 17.48 -12.74
C ALA A 140 -9.65 18.13 -14.13
N ALA A 141 -9.18 17.37 -15.12
CA ALA A 141 -9.04 17.84 -16.50
C ALA A 141 -10.39 18.19 -17.15
N ILE A 142 -11.43 17.38 -16.93
CA ILE A 142 -12.78 17.68 -17.40
C ILE A 142 -13.28 18.97 -16.76
N PHE A 143 -13.15 19.11 -15.43
CA PHE A 143 -13.53 20.34 -14.73
C PHE A 143 -12.76 21.56 -15.28
N ASN A 144 -11.44 21.43 -15.42
CA ASN A 144 -10.58 22.51 -15.91
C ASN A 144 -10.97 22.95 -17.34
N PHE A 145 -11.24 21.98 -18.21
CA PHE A 145 -11.71 22.24 -19.57
C PHE A 145 -13.04 22.98 -19.58
N LEU A 146 -14.05 22.47 -18.88
CA LEU A 146 -15.38 23.09 -18.84
C LEU A 146 -15.32 24.52 -18.28
N TYR A 147 -14.52 24.73 -17.23
CA TYR A 147 -14.34 26.03 -16.60
C TYR A 147 -13.62 27.03 -17.51
N ASN A 148 -12.43 26.68 -18.01
CA ASN A 148 -11.63 27.59 -18.83
C ASN A 148 -12.27 27.87 -20.20
N ARG A 149 -13.00 26.90 -20.76
CA ARG A 149 -13.76 27.10 -22.00
C ARG A 149 -14.90 28.10 -21.82
N ALA A 150 -15.67 27.97 -20.72
CA ALA A 150 -16.74 28.91 -20.42
C ALA A 150 -16.19 30.34 -20.24
N GLU A 151 -15.03 30.48 -19.61
CA GLU A 151 -14.35 31.76 -19.44
C GLU A 151 -13.87 32.35 -20.78
N ILE A 152 -13.27 31.54 -21.65
CA ILE A 152 -12.86 31.97 -22.99
C ILE A 152 -14.09 32.40 -23.81
N GLN A 153 -15.17 31.63 -23.80
CA GLN A 153 -16.39 31.99 -24.52
C GLN A 153 -17.06 33.26 -24.00
N ALA A 154 -16.87 33.60 -22.72
CA ALA A 154 -17.39 34.84 -22.15
C ALA A 154 -16.49 36.05 -22.43
N SER A 155 -15.16 35.87 -22.36
CA SER A 155 -14.19 36.98 -22.39
C SER A 155 -13.57 37.21 -23.78
N MET A 156 -13.35 36.16 -24.56
CA MET A 156 -12.72 36.19 -25.90
C MET A 156 -13.25 35.04 -26.78
N PRO A 157 -14.48 35.12 -27.31
CA PRO A 157 -15.08 34.05 -28.10
C PRO A 157 -14.23 33.60 -29.30
N GLU A 158 -13.49 34.53 -29.92
CA GLU A 158 -12.61 34.24 -31.06
C GLU A 158 -11.44 33.31 -30.69
N ALA A 159 -11.09 33.21 -29.41
CA ALA A 159 -10.01 32.36 -28.92
C ALA A 159 -10.40 30.88 -28.76
N ASP A 160 -11.69 30.52 -28.81
CA ASP A 160 -12.16 29.12 -28.59
C ASP A 160 -11.55 28.16 -29.63
N GLU A 161 -11.50 28.57 -30.91
CA GLU A 161 -10.92 27.75 -31.99
C GLU A 161 -9.42 27.48 -31.81
N THR A 162 -8.70 28.41 -31.19
CA THR A 162 -7.26 28.24 -30.90
C THR A 162 -7.04 27.49 -29.58
N PHE A 163 -7.93 27.66 -28.61
CA PHE A 163 -7.84 27.00 -27.31
C PHE A 163 -8.04 25.48 -27.40
N MET A 164 -8.99 25.02 -28.21
CA MET A 164 -9.28 23.59 -28.38
C MET A 164 -8.05 22.74 -28.74
N PRO A 165 -7.28 23.05 -29.80
CA PRO A 165 -6.09 22.26 -30.16
C PRO A 165 -4.97 22.38 -29.13
N ILE A 166 -4.78 23.54 -28.47
CA ILE A 166 -3.80 23.70 -27.39
C ILE A 166 -4.11 22.71 -26.25
N MET A 167 -5.37 22.66 -25.84
CA MET A 167 -5.85 21.80 -24.76
C MET A 167 -5.71 20.32 -25.09
N GLU A 168 -6.02 19.92 -26.31
CA GLU A 168 -5.81 18.55 -26.80
C GLU A 168 -4.34 18.16 -26.78
N ILE A 169 -3.45 18.99 -27.33
CA ILE A 169 -2.01 18.72 -27.40
C ILE A 169 -1.39 18.61 -26.01
N ILE A 170 -1.70 19.56 -25.11
CA ILE A 170 -1.15 19.54 -23.74
C ILE A 170 -1.60 18.26 -23.01
N ASN A 171 -2.89 17.89 -23.11
CA ASN A 171 -3.39 16.68 -22.47
C ASN A 171 -2.78 15.40 -23.08
N LEU A 172 -2.64 15.36 -24.41
CA LEU A 172 -2.02 14.23 -25.12
C LEU A 172 -0.55 14.03 -24.75
N ILE A 173 0.13 15.08 -24.28
CA ILE A 173 1.50 14.98 -23.75
C ILE A 173 1.47 14.65 -22.25
N ALA A 174 0.67 15.36 -21.46
CA ALA A 174 0.69 15.29 -20.01
C ALA A 174 0.23 13.92 -19.47
N PHE A 175 -0.88 13.35 -20.00
CA PHE A 175 -1.40 12.07 -19.51
C PHE A 175 -0.43 10.91 -19.78
N PRO A 176 0.08 10.69 -21.02
CA PRO A 176 1.09 9.67 -21.25
C PRO A 176 2.37 9.89 -20.45
N THR A 177 2.82 11.14 -20.30
CA THR A 177 4.00 11.45 -19.46
C THR A 177 3.78 11.04 -18.00
N GLY A 178 2.60 11.31 -17.45
CA GLY A 178 2.22 10.88 -16.10
C GLY A 178 2.14 9.36 -15.97
N MET A 179 1.52 8.68 -16.94
CA MET A 179 1.40 7.21 -16.96
C MET A 179 2.78 6.52 -17.08
N LEU A 180 3.66 7.03 -17.95
CA LEU A 180 5.03 6.53 -18.09
C LEU A 180 5.84 6.77 -16.82
N SER A 181 5.71 7.95 -16.20
CA SER A 181 6.36 8.25 -14.92
C SER A 181 5.90 7.32 -13.81
N ALA A 182 4.60 7.06 -13.70
CA ALA A 182 4.05 6.07 -12.77
C ALA A 182 4.60 4.65 -13.06
N GLY A 183 4.68 4.27 -14.33
CA GLY A 183 5.30 3.02 -14.79
C GLY A 183 6.75 2.87 -14.34
N CYS A 184 7.58 3.89 -14.57
CA CYS A 184 9.00 3.86 -14.21
C CYS A 184 9.21 3.83 -12.68
N LEU A 185 8.46 4.65 -11.94
CA LEU A 185 8.66 4.83 -10.50
C LEU A 185 8.03 3.70 -9.68
N ALA A 186 6.84 3.21 -10.06
CA ALA A 186 6.19 2.08 -9.41
C ALA A 186 6.63 0.72 -9.98
N GLY A 187 7.21 0.67 -11.17
CA GLY A 187 7.59 -0.57 -11.87
C GLY A 187 8.54 -1.46 -11.06
N SER A 188 9.48 -0.86 -10.33
CA SER A 188 10.40 -1.62 -9.48
C SER A 188 9.71 -2.27 -8.27
N VAL A 189 8.74 -1.58 -7.66
CA VAL A 189 7.98 -2.09 -6.51
C VAL A 189 6.98 -3.16 -6.96
N THR A 190 6.28 -2.91 -8.07
CA THR A 190 5.26 -3.82 -8.62
C THR A 190 5.85 -5.12 -9.15
N ARG A 191 7.07 -5.11 -9.71
CA ARG A 191 7.77 -6.36 -10.06
C ARG A 191 8.17 -7.13 -8.80
N ALA A 192 8.63 -6.43 -7.77
CA ALA A 192 9.01 -7.04 -6.50
C ALA A 192 7.84 -7.69 -5.74
N THR A 193 6.58 -7.50 -6.12
CA THR A 193 5.46 -8.25 -5.50
C THR A 193 5.30 -9.66 -6.09
N ARG A 194 6.04 -10.02 -7.14
CA ARG A 194 6.03 -11.36 -7.73
C ARG A 194 7.04 -12.25 -7.02
N LEU A 195 6.63 -13.46 -6.63
CA LEU A 195 7.46 -14.40 -5.87
C LEU A 195 8.79 -14.75 -6.58
N ASP A 196 8.77 -14.95 -7.90
CA ASP A 196 9.99 -15.21 -8.70
C ASP A 196 10.99 -14.05 -8.58
N GLU A 197 10.52 -12.80 -8.68
CA GLU A 197 11.38 -11.63 -8.53
C GLU A 197 11.91 -11.50 -7.10
N GLN A 198 11.06 -11.73 -6.08
CA GLN A 198 11.47 -11.66 -4.67
C GLN A 198 12.60 -12.62 -4.35
N SER A 199 12.56 -13.84 -4.90
CA SER A 199 13.58 -14.86 -4.66
C SER A 199 14.98 -14.46 -5.18
N ARG A 200 15.05 -13.50 -6.11
CA ARG A 200 16.29 -13.01 -6.72
C ARG A 200 16.88 -11.79 -6.01
N LEU A 201 16.09 -11.12 -5.17
CA LEU A 201 16.49 -9.89 -4.49
C LEU A 201 17.25 -10.21 -3.20
N SER A 202 18.32 -9.47 -2.94
CA SER A 202 18.97 -9.46 -1.63
C SER A 202 18.06 -8.83 -0.56
N SER A 203 18.34 -9.11 0.73
CA SER A 203 17.58 -8.54 1.84
C SER A 203 17.58 -7.00 1.84
N ALA A 204 18.70 -6.38 1.47
CA ALA A 204 18.84 -4.92 1.38
C ALA A 204 18.01 -4.34 0.23
N GLU A 205 17.96 -5.01 -0.92
CA GLU A 205 17.14 -4.58 -2.05
C GLU A 205 15.65 -4.71 -1.73
N LEU A 206 15.23 -5.80 -1.09
CA LEU A 206 13.84 -6.00 -0.69
C LEU A 206 13.40 -4.93 0.31
N GLN A 207 14.26 -4.58 1.27
CA GLN A 207 14.02 -3.48 2.20
C GLN A 207 13.87 -2.14 1.47
N GLU A 208 14.70 -1.86 0.48
CA GLU A 208 14.55 -0.67 -0.36
C GLU A 208 13.23 -0.67 -1.14
N ARG A 209 12.78 -1.82 -1.66
CA ARG A 209 11.46 -1.94 -2.31
C ARG A 209 10.30 -1.69 -1.35
N ARG A 210 10.38 -2.18 -0.11
CA ARG A 210 9.40 -1.89 0.96
C ARG A 210 9.35 -0.40 1.29
N ARG A 211 10.52 0.26 1.43
CA ARG A 211 10.60 1.71 1.65
C ARG A 211 9.96 2.50 0.52
N ARG A 212 10.30 2.17 -0.74
CA ARG A 212 9.70 2.81 -1.92
C ARG A 212 8.21 2.57 -2.02
N CYS A 213 7.74 1.37 -1.67
CA CYS A 213 6.32 1.05 -1.63
C CYS A 213 5.53 2.04 -0.76
N LEU A 214 6.03 2.35 0.44
CA LEU A 214 5.41 3.31 1.36
C LEU A 214 5.50 4.77 0.87
N GLN A 215 6.36 5.07 -0.11
CA GLN A 215 6.52 6.40 -0.70
C GLN A 215 5.66 6.62 -1.95
N LEU A 216 5.08 5.56 -2.54
CA LEU A 216 4.36 5.63 -3.82
C LEU A 216 3.24 6.69 -3.84
N GLY A 217 2.53 6.88 -2.73
CA GLY A 217 1.50 7.93 -2.62
C GLY A 217 2.07 9.34 -2.82
N ASN A 218 3.19 9.66 -2.17
CA ASN A 218 3.85 10.98 -2.33
C ASN A 218 4.40 11.16 -3.74
N VAL A 219 4.92 10.08 -4.33
CA VAL A 219 5.43 10.11 -5.70
C VAL A 219 4.30 10.40 -6.70
N ALA A 220 3.16 9.72 -6.57
CA ALA A 220 1.99 9.97 -7.41
C ALA A 220 1.48 11.41 -7.29
N ALA A 221 1.42 11.92 -6.06
CA ALA A 221 1.05 13.31 -5.78
C ALA A 221 2.01 14.31 -6.43
N LEU A 222 3.32 14.09 -6.26
CA LEU A 222 4.35 14.99 -6.79
C LEU A 222 4.35 15.01 -8.31
N VAL A 223 4.28 13.84 -8.96
CA VAL A 223 4.20 13.75 -10.43
C VAL A 223 2.98 14.50 -10.96
N GLY A 224 1.80 14.25 -10.36
CA GLY A 224 0.57 14.94 -10.74
C GLY A 224 0.68 16.46 -10.57
N LEU A 225 1.08 16.91 -9.37
CA LEU A 225 1.27 18.33 -9.07
C LEU A 225 2.24 19.01 -10.04
N THR A 226 3.38 18.38 -10.33
CA THR A 226 4.39 18.94 -11.25
C THR A 226 3.82 19.11 -12.65
N LEU A 227 3.10 18.11 -13.19
CA LEU A 227 2.51 18.21 -14.52
C LEU A 227 1.47 19.34 -14.60
N TRP A 228 0.63 19.48 -13.57
CA TRP A 228 -0.34 20.58 -13.49
C TRP A 228 0.31 21.96 -13.38
N LEU A 229 1.36 22.08 -12.57
CA LEU A 229 2.09 23.35 -12.41
C LEU A 229 2.89 23.74 -13.66
N ILE A 230 3.35 22.76 -14.46
CA ILE A 230 3.94 23.03 -15.78
C ILE A 230 2.86 23.45 -16.78
N ALA A 231 1.69 22.80 -16.75
CA ALA A 231 0.58 23.16 -17.62
C ALA A 231 0.02 24.56 -17.33
N ALA A 232 -0.03 24.98 -16.05
CA ALA A 232 -0.60 26.25 -15.61
C ALA A 232 -0.11 27.48 -16.40
N PRO A 233 1.21 27.71 -16.60
CA PRO A 233 1.70 28.76 -17.49
C PRO A 233 1.69 28.35 -18.97
N ALA A 234 1.80 27.07 -19.31
CA ALA A 234 1.89 26.62 -20.70
C ALA A 234 0.66 27.00 -21.53
N TYR A 235 -0.55 26.86 -20.97
CA TYR A 235 -1.81 27.24 -21.63
C TYR A 235 -1.84 28.70 -22.06
N PRO A 236 -1.74 29.68 -21.14
CA PRO A 236 -1.85 31.08 -21.53
C PRO A 236 -0.64 31.59 -22.32
N ILE A 237 0.56 31.01 -22.16
CA ILE A 237 1.73 31.34 -23.00
C ILE A 237 1.51 30.91 -24.46
N LEU A 238 0.99 29.71 -24.69
CA LEU A 238 0.70 29.25 -26.07
C LEU A 238 -0.44 30.05 -26.68
N LEU A 239 -1.44 30.42 -25.88
CA LEU A 239 -2.56 31.24 -26.35
C LEU A 239 -2.08 32.65 -26.76
N SER A 240 -1.24 33.30 -25.94
CA SER A 240 -0.67 34.60 -26.28
C SER A 240 0.29 34.55 -27.45
N TRP A 241 1.05 33.46 -27.59
CA TRP A 241 1.94 33.28 -28.72
C TRP A 241 1.20 33.13 -30.06
N LEU A 242 0.00 32.53 -30.07
CA LEU A 242 -0.79 32.31 -31.28
C LEU A 242 -1.77 33.45 -31.61
N LEU A 243 -2.38 34.08 -30.60
CA LEU A 243 -3.40 35.13 -30.78
C LEU A 243 -2.88 36.56 -30.54
N GLY A 244 -1.69 36.71 -29.95
CA GLY A 244 -1.15 37.99 -29.53
C GLY A 244 -1.60 38.39 -28.12
N ASP A 245 -2.19 39.58 -27.98
CA ASP A 245 -2.53 40.14 -26.67
C ASP A 245 -3.70 39.41 -26.01
N VAL A 246 -3.40 38.64 -24.97
CA VAL A 246 -4.38 37.99 -24.08
C VAL A 246 -4.52 38.85 -22.81
N PRO A 247 -5.74 39.20 -22.39
CA PRO A 247 -5.99 39.93 -21.15
C PRO A 247 -5.31 39.26 -19.92
N PRO A 248 -4.62 40.03 -19.05
CA PRO A 248 -3.99 39.48 -17.85
C PRO A 248 -4.95 38.76 -16.91
N SER A 249 -6.24 39.09 -16.93
CA SER A 249 -7.28 38.41 -16.16
C SER A 249 -7.43 36.94 -16.55
N ILE A 250 -7.40 36.64 -17.86
CA ILE A 250 -7.48 35.27 -18.38
C ILE A 250 -6.25 34.48 -17.94
N TYR A 251 -5.06 35.08 -18.01
CA TYR A 251 -3.83 34.46 -17.51
C TYR A 251 -3.96 34.06 -16.02
N ALA A 252 -4.43 34.98 -15.18
CA ALA A 252 -4.61 34.74 -13.75
C ALA A 252 -5.64 33.62 -13.48
N GLN A 253 -6.74 33.58 -14.24
CA GLN A 253 -7.78 32.55 -14.13
C GLN A 253 -7.26 31.17 -14.54
N PHE A 254 -6.49 31.07 -15.63
CA PHE A 254 -5.84 29.81 -16.04
C PHE A 254 -4.89 29.31 -14.95
N VAL A 255 -4.00 30.17 -14.46
CA VAL A 255 -3.07 29.78 -13.41
C VAL A 255 -3.80 29.34 -12.14
N ALA A 256 -4.86 30.05 -11.74
CA ALA A 256 -5.67 29.69 -10.58
C ALA A 256 -6.38 28.33 -10.76
N SER A 257 -7.04 28.11 -11.90
CA SER A 257 -7.81 26.88 -12.16
C SER A 257 -6.91 25.65 -12.33
N LEU A 258 -5.75 25.80 -12.98
CA LEU A 258 -4.77 24.70 -13.10
C LEU A 258 -4.02 24.44 -11.80
N THR A 259 -3.72 25.47 -11.01
CA THR A 259 -3.15 25.28 -9.66
C THR A 259 -4.11 24.49 -8.79
N LEU A 260 -5.40 24.81 -8.82
CA LEU A 260 -6.43 24.06 -8.11
C LEU A 260 -6.45 22.57 -8.53
N CYS A 261 -6.37 22.30 -9.84
CA CYS A 261 -6.29 20.94 -10.36
C CYS A 261 -5.01 20.22 -9.91
N GLY A 262 -3.89 20.93 -9.81
CA GLY A 262 -2.66 20.43 -9.20
C GLY A 262 -2.83 20.03 -7.73
N LEU A 263 -3.59 20.81 -6.95
CA LEU A 263 -3.91 20.45 -5.55
C LEU A 263 -4.81 19.21 -5.48
N ILE A 264 -5.80 19.08 -6.36
CA ILE A 264 -6.63 17.86 -6.50
C ILE A 264 -5.75 16.64 -6.81
N ALA A 265 -4.82 16.79 -7.77
CA ALA A 265 -3.88 15.74 -8.18
C ALA A 265 -2.87 15.37 -7.09
N ALA A 266 -2.52 16.32 -6.22
CA ALA A 266 -1.68 16.06 -5.06
C ALA A 266 -2.46 15.36 -3.92
N ALA A 267 -3.72 15.71 -3.71
CA ALA A 267 -4.50 15.22 -2.57
C ALA A 267 -5.06 13.79 -2.78
N TYR A 268 -5.84 13.56 -3.84
CA TYR A 268 -6.63 12.32 -3.94
C TYR A 268 -5.84 11.10 -4.41
N PRO A 269 -4.98 11.18 -5.44
CA PRO A 269 -4.09 10.09 -5.82
C PRO A 269 -3.20 9.62 -4.66
N PHE A 270 -2.72 10.53 -3.81
CA PHE A 270 -1.92 10.19 -2.63
C PHE A 270 -2.64 9.17 -1.73
N PHE A 271 -3.91 9.42 -1.38
CA PHE A 271 -4.68 8.54 -0.50
C PHE A 271 -4.99 7.21 -1.18
N GLY A 272 -5.41 7.23 -2.44
CA GLY A 272 -5.70 6.03 -3.21
C GLY A 272 -4.47 5.11 -3.30
N VAL A 273 -3.33 5.64 -3.72
CA VAL A 273 -2.09 4.88 -3.85
C VAL A 273 -1.55 4.43 -2.49
N SER A 274 -1.62 5.26 -1.45
CA SER A 274 -1.19 4.87 -0.09
C SER A 274 -2.04 3.73 0.49
N LEU A 275 -3.35 3.73 0.22
CA LEU A 275 -4.25 2.64 0.59
C LEU A 275 -3.87 1.33 -0.09
N LEU A 276 -3.61 1.36 -1.40
CA LEU A 276 -3.14 0.19 -2.15
C LEU A 276 -1.76 -0.28 -1.63
N ALA A 277 -0.85 0.66 -1.37
CA ALA A 277 0.48 0.37 -0.88
C ALA A 277 0.44 -0.35 0.47
N VAL A 278 -0.29 0.17 1.47
CA VAL A 278 -0.32 -0.39 2.83
C VAL A 278 -1.15 -1.67 2.92
N ARG A 279 -2.29 -1.76 2.22
CA ARG A 279 -3.20 -2.92 2.35
C ARG A 279 -2.94 -4.07 1.39
N CYS A 280 -2.25 -3.82 0.27
CA CYS A 280 -2.08 -4.83 -0.78
C CYS A 280 -0.61 -5.13 -1.06
N LEU A 281 0.18 -4.08 -1.37
CA LEU A 281 1.54 -4.25 -1.89
C LEU A 281 2.55 -4.52 -0.77
N TYR A 282 2.58 -3.69 0.27
CA TYR A 282 3.52 -3.82 1.38
C TYR A 282 3.40 -5.18 2.10
N PRO A 283 2.19 -5.70 2.41
CA PRO A 283 2.05 -7.04 3.00
C PRO A 283 2.54 -8.17 2.08
N SER A 284 2.56 -7.97 0.76
CA SER A 284 3.15 -8.95 -0.17
C SER A 284 4.67 -8.89 -0.25
N LEU A 285 5.28 -7.77 0.15
CA LEU A 285 6.73 -7.55 0.12
C LEU A 285 7.41 -7.93 1.44
N VAL A 286 6.64 -8.10 2.50
CA VAL A 286 7.14 -8.32 3.86
C VAL A 286 6.85 -9.74 4.32
N HIS A 287 7.88 -10.41 4.82
CA HIS A 287 7.71 -11.59 5.66
C HIS A 287 7.77 -11.12 7.11
N TRP A 288 6.72 -11.40 7.89
CA TRP A 288 6.57 -10.90 9.25
C TRP A 288 7.71 -11.31 10.19
N ASP A 289 8.38 -12.43 9.93
CA ASP A 289 9.54 -12.92 10.68
C ASP A 289 10.83 -12.13 10.37
N THR A 290 10.86 -11.34 9.29
CA THR A 290 11.97 -10.49 8.86
C THR A 290 11.78 -9.00 9.18
N MET A 291 10.64 -8.61 9.77
CA MET A 291 10.36 -7.21 10.08
C MET A 291 11.33 -6.67 11.14
N SER A 292 11.84 -5.47 10.91
CA SER A 292 12.86 -4.84 11.76
C SER A 292 12.53 -3.37 12.06
N LYS A 293 13.20 -2.79 13.07
CA LYS A 293 13.08 -1.37 13.43
C LYS A 293 13.45 -0.42 12.28
N GLU A 294 14.19 -0.90 11.28
CA GLU A 294 14.62 -0.09 10.13
C GLU A 294 13.46 0.32 9.23
N GLU A 295 12.30 -0.35 9.33
CA GLU A 295 11.09 0.01 8.58
C GLU A 295 10.28 1.15 9.25
N LEU A 296 10.48 1.38 10.54
CA LEU A 296 9.74 2.37 11.33
C LEU A 296 9.84 3.80 10.78
N PRO A 297 11.02 4.31 10.35
CA PRO A 297 11.11 5.68 9.84
C PRO A 297 10.21 5.91 8.62
N ALA A 298 10.13 4.95 7.70
CA ALA A 298 9.31 5.05 6.50
C ALA A 298 7.81 5.05 6.84
N MET A 299 7.37 4.19 7.76
CA MET A 299 5.99 4.15 8.23
C MET A 299 5.58 5.44 8.96
N LYS A 300 6.45 5.93 9.86
CA LYS A 300 6.23 7.19 10.60
C LYS A 300 6.19 8.39 9.66
N LEU A 301 7.04 8.42 8.63
CA LEU A 301 7.01 9.45 7.60
C LEU A 301 5.70 9.43 6.81
N LEU A 302 5.23 8.26 6.39
CA LEU A 302 3.94 8.13 5.70
C LEU A 302 2.80 8.59 6.62
N ALA A 303 2.78 8.18 7.89
CA ALA A 303 1.78 8.60 8.86
C ALA A 303 1.73 10.13 9.06
N ARG A 304 2.89 10.81 9.03
CA ARG A 304 2.94 12.28 9.05
C ARG A 304 2.41 12.87 7.75
N ASN A 305 2.78 12.32 6.60
CA ASN A 305 2.34 12.83 5.30
C ASN A 305 0.84 12.67 5.09
N LEU A 306 0.20 11.64 5.69
CA LEU A 306 -1.26 11.50 5.70
C LEU A 306 -1.97 12.75 6.21
N TRP A 307 -1.47 13.37 7.29
CA TRP A 307 -2.04 14.60 7.84
C TRP A 307 -1.88 15.81 6.92
N ILE A 308 -0.69 15.96 6.32
CA ILE A 308 -0.41 17.06 5.38
C ILE A 308 -1.37 16.98 4.18
N HIS A 309 -1.53 15.79 3.60
CA HIS A 309 -2.43 15.59 2.46
C HIS A 309 -3.91 15.67 2.86
N LEU A 310 -4.26 15.39 4.12
CA LEU A 310 -5.63 15.58 4.61
C LEU A 310 -6.00 17.07 4.70
N ILE A 311 -5.07 17.90 5.22
CA ILE A 311 -5.23 19.36 5.22
C ILE A 311 -5.37 19.86 3.78
N LEU A 312 -4.53 19.37 2.87
CA LEU A 312 -4.61 19.69 1.45
C LEU A 312 -5.96 19.28 0.82
N ALA A 313 -6.45 18.08 1.13
CA ALA A 313 -7.75 17.62 0.65
C ALA A 313 -8.92 18.46 1.19
N ALA A 314 -8.78 19.02 2.41
CA ALA A 314 -9.78 19.92 3.01
C ALA A 314 -9.79 21.31 2.36
N THR A 315 -8.63 21.83 1.94
CA THR A 315 -8.53 23.17 1.32
C THR A 315 -9.02 23.18 -0.13
N VAL A 316 -8.90 22.07 -0.85
CA VAL A 316 -9.30 21.97 -2.26
C VAL A 316 -10.76 22.42 -2.51
N PRO A 317 -11.79 21.89 -1.82
CA PRO A 317 -13.17 22.35 -2.03
C PRO A 317 -13.37 23.83 -1.71
N MET A 318 -12.73 24.35 -0.66
CA MET A 318 -12.84 25.75 -0.25
C MET A 318 -12.25 26.69 -1.30
N LEU A 319 -11.06 26.37 -1.82
CA LEU A 319 -10.42 27.11 -2.90
C LEU A 319 -11.21 27.01 -4.20
N SER A 320 -11.80 25.85 -4.48
CA SER A 320 -12.65 25.65 -5.67
C SER A 320 -13.87 26.58 -5.65
N VAL A 321 -14.58 26.63 -4.51
CA VAL A 321 -15.73 27.53 -4.34
C VAL A 321 -15.30 28.99 -4.42
N MET A 322 -14.16 29.34 -3.79
CA MET A 322 -13.62 30.70 -3.84
C MET A 322 -13.32 31.14 -5.29
N ILE A 323 -12.63 30.31 -6.08
CA ILE A 323 -12.33 30.60 -7.48
C ILE A 323 -13.63 30.77 -8.28
N LEU A 324 -14.59 29.86 -8.12
CA LEU A 324 -15.86 29.91 -8.85
C LEU A 324 -16.65 31.20 -8.53
N VAL A 325 -16.71 31.61 -7.26
CA VAL A 325 -17.43 32.81 -6.82
C VAL A 325 -16.74 34.10 -7.29
N LEU A 326 -15.41 34.15 -7.29
CA LEU A 326 -14.66 35.35 -7.66
C LEU A 326 -14.55 35.56 -9.17
N SER A 327 -14.51 34.49 -9.94
CA SER A 327 -14.26 34.58 -11.38
C SER A 327 -15.52 34.75 -12.21
N VAL A 328 -16.66 34.17 -11.81
CA VAL A 328 -17.82 34.17 -12.69
C VAL A 328 -18.82 35.27 -12.34
N ARG A 329 -18.80 36.36 -13.11
CA ARG A 329 -19.68 37.53 -12.93
C ARG A 329 -21.16 37.29 -13.27
N GLU A 330 -21.49 36.23 -14.02
CA GLU A 330 -22.86 35.96 -14.51
C GLU A 330 -23.36 34.51 -14.29
N LEU A 331 -22.83 33.74 -13.34
CA LEU A 331 -23.40 32.41 -13.07
C LEU A 331 -24.59 32.49 -12.14
N ASN A 332 -25.75 32.64 -12.77
CA ASN A 332 -27.04 32.22 -12.24
C ASN A 332 -27.14 30.69 -12.02
N SER A 333 -26.06 29.91 -12.20
CA SER A 333 -26.09 28.45 -12.02
C SER A 333 -25.74 28.07 -10.57
N ARG A 334 -26.76 28.14 -9.72
CA ARG A 334 -26.78 27.41 -8.42
C ARG A 334 -26.33 25.96 -8.61
N PHE A 335 -26.58 25.40 -9.80
CA PHE A 335 -26.18 24.05 -10.20
C PHE A 335 -24.67 23.80 -10.13
N ALA A 336 -23.80 24.65 -10.72
CA ALA A 336 -22.36 24.44 -10.68
C ALA A 336 -21.78 24.49 -9.25
N LEU A 337 -22.29 25.41 -8.41
CA LEU A 337 -21.93 25.48 -7.00
C LEU A 337 -22.35 24.22 -6.24
N VAL A 338 -23.56 23.71 -6.50
CA VAL A 338 -24.04 22.46 -5.89
C VAL A 338 -23.20 21.26 -6.33
N VAL A 339 -22.88 21.15 -7.62
CA VAL A 339 -22.04 20.06 -8.16
C VAL A 339 -20.65 20.11 -7.53
N LEU A 340 -20.04 21.30 -7.44
CA LEU A 340 -18.71 21.46 -6.87
C LEU A 340 -18.69 21.19 -5.36
N ALA A 341 -19.69 21.66 -4.62
CA ALA A 341 -19.83 21.40 -3.20
C ALA A 341 -20.07 19.91 -2.90
N ALA A 342 -20.96 19.27 -3.66
CA ALA A 342 -21.23 17.83 -3.55
C ALA A 342 -19.98 17.01 -3.91
N GLY A 343 -19.34 17.29 -5.04
CA GLY A 343 -18.11 16.64 -5.48
C GLY A 343 -16.97 16.83 -4.49
N GLY A 344 -16.78 18.05 -3.98
CA GLY A 344 -15.77 18.36 -2.95
C GLY A 344 -16.02 17.62 -1.64
N THR A 345 -17.29 17.51 -1.22
CA THR A 345 -17.68 16.79 -0.01
C THR A 345 -17.47 15.27 -0.16
N ILE A 346 -17.86 14.70 -1.30
CA ILE A 346 -17.62 13.28 -1.61
C ILE A 346 -16.12 12.98 -1.67
N GLY A 347 -15.36 13.84 -2.35
CA GLY A 347 -13.90 13.71 -2.44
C GLY A 347 -13.24 13.78 -1.06
N PHE A 348 -13.62 14.77 -0.23
CA PHE A 348 -13.10 14.90 1.12
C PHE A 348 -13.51 13.74 2.04
N ALA A 349 -14.76 13.29 2.00
CA ALA A 349 -15.23 12.13 2.76
C ALA A 349 -14.47 10.85 2.38
N THR A 350 -14.19 10.67 1.09
CA THR A 350 -13.37 9.57 0.56
C THR A 350 -11.93 9.66 1.10
N ALA A 351 -11.33 10.86 1.07
CA ALA A 351 -10.00 11.11 1.62
C ALA A 351 -9.93 10.84 3.13
N VAL A 352 -10.92 11.28 3.91
CA VAL A 352 -11.02 11.01 5.35
C VAL A 352 -11.14 9.51 5.63
N SER A 353 -11.95 8.80 4.84
CA SER A 353 -12.12 7.35 4.97
C SER A 353 -10.82 6.61 4.69
N ALA A 354 -10.14 6.94 3.59
CA ALA A 354 -8.84 6.38 3.25
C ALA A 354 -7.77 6.74 4.30
N PHE A 355 -7.75 7.98 4.77
CA PHE A 355 -6.88 8.45 5.85
C PHE A 355 -7.02 7.58 7.11
N ARG A 356 -8.25 7.37 7.60
CA ARG A 356 -8.51 6.57 8.81
C ARG A 356 -8.03 5.13 8.64
N LEU A 357 -8.35 4.51 7.51
CA LEU A 357 -7.95 3.12 7.23
C LEU A 357 -6.43 2.97 7.18
N VAL A 358 -5.72 3.83 6.43
CA VAL A 358 -4.26 3.76 6.31
C VAL A 358 -3.58 4.10 7.65
N GLN A 359 -4.10 5.08 8.38
CA GLN A 359 -3.55 5.47 9.68
C GLN A 359 -3.69 4.34 10.71
N GLN A 360 -4.85 3.68 10.76
CA GLN A 360 -5.08 2.54 11.64
C GLN A 360 -4.10 1.40 11.30
N ASP A 361 -4.01 1.01 10.04
CA ASP A 361 -3.12 -0.06 9.59
C ASP A 361 -1.64 0.25 9.90
N LEU A 362 -1.20 1.49 9.69
CA LEU A 362 0.16 1.91 10.03
C LEU A 362 0.42 1.86 11.53
N GLN A 363 -0.53 2.26 12.37
CA GLN A 363 -0.38 2.18 13.82
C GLN A 363 -0.27 0.74 14.29
N VAL A 364 -1.05 -0.17 13.70
CA VAL A 364 -0.97 -1.61 13.96
C VAL A 364 0.43 -2.15 13.61
N LEU A 365 0.92 -1.84 12.41
CA LEU A 365 2.27 -2.27 11.98
C LEU A 365 3.39 -1.67 12.84
N ILE A 366 3.32 -0.39 13.17
CA ILE A 366 4.32 0.29 14.02
C ILE A 366 4.36 -0.35 15.40
N LYS A 367 3.19 -0.57 16.04
CA LYS A 367 3.11 -1.22 17.35
C LYS A 367 3.66 -2.65 17.31
N PHE A 368 3.35 -3.40 16.25
CA PHE A 368 3.86 -4.75 16.05
C PHE A 368 5.40 -4.77 15.99
N ILE A 369 6.00 -3.89 15.18
CA ILE A 369 7.47 -3.79 15.05
C ILE A 369 8.12 -3.31 16.36
N GLU A 370 7.52 -2.34 17.05
CA GLU A 370 8.04 -1.81 18.32
C GLU A 370 8.02 -2.86 19.43
N ARG A 371 7.05 -3.79 19.41
CA ARG A 371 6.95 -4.90 20.36
C ARG A 371 7.89 -6.06 20.04
N SER A 372 7.96 -6.49 18.78
CA SER A 372 8.83 -7.58 18.30
C SER A 372 10.34 -7.29 18.40
N SER A 373 10.67 -6.08 18.83
CA SER A 373 12.03 -5.57 18.90
C SER A 373 12.43 -5.08 20.30
N ARG A 374 11.59 -5.38 21.29
CA ARG A 374 11.93 -5.49 22.71
C ARG A 374 12.51 -6.89 22.95
#